data_AF-A0AA49IYQ0-F1
#
_entry.id   AF-A0AA49IYQ0-F1
#
_cell.length_a   1.000
_cell.length_b   1.000
_cell.length_c   1.000
_cell.angle_alpha   90.00
_cell.angle_beta   90.00
_cell.angle_gamma   90.00
#
_symmetry.space_group_name_H-M   'P 1'
#
loop_
_entity.id
_entity.type
_entity.pdbx_description
1 polymer ?
#
loop_
_entity_poly.entity_id
_entity_poly.type
_entity_poly.pdbx_seq_one_letter_code
_entity_poly.pdbx_strand_id
1 'polypeptide(L)'
;MFYEKKVDLRSRRKMTDFLVNHFRYSTMNSWNLSKSYANKIKISTLGLTHEQASEAFDVLSADGWWDEISFPIDEFTAECSGEFTIGSNGRSGGYLVLYRSAHESTGHKSWCRTCGQRNFAKVFTIPAGNEGIVAAEVLRTNCTFRAEVYLEQPSIQDLKFPEVQKTALVRKYLAELKSQNYTLGNKCGKCGAYGDKGRVNYEHEPRILRVMSGGMDEDKDYEEWSIGQLRDRVELVCRFDRACDAIRDNFIDLIDNCKVVEEVVMVPRNVKRLVCAVGAAV
;
A
#
# COMPACT_ATOMS: atom_id res chain seq x y z
N MET A 1 -1.39 30.57 -1.68
CA MET A 1 -2.42 29.77 -1.02
C MET A 1 -3.71 29.97 -1.77
N PHE A 2 -4.14 28.95 -2.51
CA PHE A 2 -5.39 28.95 -3.26
C PHE A 2 -6.52 28.34 -2.42
N TYR A 3 -6.23 27.24 -1.71
CA TYR A 3 -7.11 26.57 -0.75
C TYR A 3 -6.81 26.95 0.69
N GLU A 4 -5.52 26.98 1.10
CA GLU A 4 -5.15 27.15 2.51
C GLU A 4 -5.60 28.51 3.06
N LYS A 5 -6.24 28.49 4.24
CA LYS A 5 -6.70 29.69 4.95
C LYS A 5 -5.95 29.85 6.27
N LYS A 6 -5.63 31.11 6.60
CA LYS A 6 -5.16 31.47 7.94
C LYS A 6 -6.36 31.61 8.88
N VAL A 7 -6.47 30.72 9.85
CA VAL A 7 -7.57 30.69 10.83
C VAL A 7 -7.05 31.11 12.21
N ASP A 8 -7.81 31.97 12.91
CA ASP A 8 -7.47 32.36 14.28
C ASP A 8 -7.83 31.26 15.30
N LEU A 9 -6.81 30.53 15.76
CA LEU A 9 -6.91 29.42 16.73
C LEU A 9 -7.22 29.85 18.17
N ARG A 10 -7.37 31.16 18.44
CA ARG A 10 -7.79 31.69 19.75
C ARG A 10 -9.31 31.84 19.83
N SER A 11 -10.00 31.89 18.70
CA SER A 11 -11.44 32.10 18.64
C SER A 11 -12.16 30.80 18.26
N ARG A 12 -12.91 30.22 19.22
CA ARG A 12 -13.80 29.07 18.96
C ARG A 12 -14.69 29.32 17.74
N ARG A 13 -15.37 30.47 17.71
CA ARG A 13 -16.26 30.86 16.62
C ARG A 13 -15.56 30.80 15.26
N LYS A 14 -14.33 31.30 15.15
CA LYS A 14 -13.58 31.27 13.88
C LYS A 14 -13.17 29.85 13.47
N MET A 15 -12.77 29.01 14.43
CA MET A 15 -12.46 27.60 14.17
C MET A 15 -13.70 26.81 13.73
N THR A 16 -14.81 26.93 14.45
CA THR A 16 -16.08 26.28 14.11
C THR A 16 -16.59 26.75 12.74
N ASP A 17 -16.59 28.06 12.49
CA ASP A 17 -17.01 28.65 11.21
C ASP A 17 -16.18 28.13 10.04
N PHE A 18 -14.87 27.97 10.22
CA PHE A 18 -14.00 27.37 9.21
C PHE A 18 -14.36 25.90 8.94
N LEU A 19 -14.51 25.07 9.98
CA LEU A 19 -14.78 23.62 9.83
C LEU A 19 -16.18 23.31 9.28
N VAL A 20 -17.19 24.09 9.68
CA VAL A 20 -18.59 23.94 9.21
C VAL A 20 -18.70 24.34 7.75
N ASN A 21 -18.11 25.47 7.36
CA ASN A 21 -18.24 26.00 6.01
C ASN A 21 -17.17 25.50 5.03
N HIS A 22 -16.26 24.64 5.47
CA HIS A 22 -15.32 24.00 4.56
C HIS A 22 -16.06 23.16 3.53
N PHE A 23 -15.63 23.21 2.27
CA PHE A 23 -16.23 22.38 1.22
C PHE A 23 -16.05 20.89 1.54
N ARG A 24 -17.08 20.09 1.23
CA ARG A 24 -17.10 18.65 1.49
C ARG A 24 -17.55 17.88 0.27
N TYR A 25 -16.98 16.70 0.09
CA TYR A 25 -17.33 15.80 -1.00
C TYR A 25 -17.48 14.35 -0.50
N SER A 26 -18.28 13.57 -1.21
CA SER A 26 -18.51 12.16 -0.88
C SER A 26 -17.21 11.35 -0.92
N THR A 27 -17.00 10.48 0.07
CA THR A 27 -15.81 9.63 0.21
C THR A 27 -15.84 8.37 -0.67
N MET A 28 -16.98 8.01 -1.26
CA MET A 28 -17.09 6.85 -2.14
C MET A 28 -18.06 7.10 -3.30
N ASN A 29 -19.33 7.33 -2.99
CA ASN A 29 -20.35 7.70 -3.98
C ASN A 29 -21.41 8.59 -3.32
N SER A 30 -22.26 9.24 -4.11
CA SER A 30 -23.29 10.15 -3.57
C SER A 30 -24.33 9.46 -2.68
N TRP A 31 -24.49 8.13 -2.80
CA TRP A 31 -25.48 7.35 -2.06
C TRP A 31 -24.96 6.85 -0.69
N ASN A 32 -23.67 6.97 -0.42
CA ASN A 32 -23.06 6.49 0.83
C ASN A 32 -23.30 7.43 2.02
N LEU A 33 -23.91 8.60 1.79
CA LEU A 33 -24.17 9.66 2.78
C LEU A 33 -22.95 9.96 3.69
N SER A 34 -21.75 9.82 3.14
CA SER A 34 -20.50 10.01 3.87
C SER A 34 -19.64 11.01 3.12
N LYS A 35 -19.50 12.19 3.69
CA LYS A 35 -18.67 13.27 3.15
C LYS A 35 -17.49 13.57 4.06
N SER A 36 -16.42 14.05 3.45
CA SER A 36 -15.23 14.54 4.16
C SER A 36 -14.81 15.90 3.60
N TYR A 37 -13.89 16.59 4.29
CA TYR A 37 -13.25 17.80 3.80
C TYR A 37 -12.66 17.55 2.41
N ALA A 38 -12.90 18.47 1.49
CA ALA A 38 -12.50 18.32 0.10
C ALA A 38 -12.17 19.66 -0.54
N ASN A 39 -11.36 19.61 -1.59
CA ASN A 39 -11.04 20.72 -2.47
C ASN A 39 -11.37 20.35 -3.92
N LYS A 40 -12.06 21.24 -4.62
CA LYS A 40 -12.44 21.02 -6.02
C LYS A 40 -11.28 21.39 -6.93
N ILE A 41 -10.83 20.44 -7.75
CA ILE A 41 -9.65 20.56 -8.63
C ILE A 41 -10.01 20.45 -10.12
N LYS A 42 -11.24 20.80 -10.50
CA LYS A 42 -11.60 20.86 -11.93
C LYS A 42 -10.86 22.03 -12.59
N ILE A 43 -10.42 21.86 -13.85
CA ILE A 43 -9.75 22.91 -14.66
C ILE A 43 -10.48 24.25 -14.55
N SER A 44 -11.81 24.25 -14.71
CA SER A 44 -12.62 25.48 -14.64
C SER A 44 -12.67 26.16 -13.27
N THR A 45 -12.18 25.53 -12.23
CA THR A 45 -12.18 26.05 -10.84
C THR A 45 -10.81 26.12 -10.21
N LEU A 46 -9.72 25.83 -10.94
CA LEU A 46 -8.34 25.86 -10.45
C LEU A 46 -7.68 27.25 -10.52
N GLY A 47 -8.41 28.25 -11.02
CA GLY A 47 -7.88 29.60 -11.20
C GLY A 47 -6.77 29.68 -12.24
N LEU A 48 -6.86 28.84 -13.28
CA LEU A 48 -5.95 28.86 -14.43
C LEU A 48 -6.30 30.01 -15.37
N THR A 49 -5.31 30.51 -16.10
CA THR A 49 -5.53 31.40 -17.24
C THR A 49 -6.21 30.65 -18.41
N HIS A 50 -6.69 31.37 -19.42
CA HIS A 50 -7.30 30.74 -20.59
C HIS A 50 -6.29 29.86 -21.33
N GLU A 51 -5.06 30.33 -21.47
CA GLU A 51 -3.96 29.62 -22.10
C GLU A 51 -3.61 28.34 -21.32
N GLN A 52 -3.42 28.46 -20.00
CA GLN A 52 -3.17 27.30 -19.13
C GLN A 52 -4.30 26.29 -19.14
N ALA A 53 -5.56 26.73 -19.21
CA ALA A 53 -6.70 25.83 -19.27
C ALA A 53 -6.72 24.99 -20.56
N SER A 54 -6.21 25.52 -21.68
CA SER A 54 -6.06 24.77 -22.92
C SER A 54 -4.97 23.70 -22.79
N GLU A 55 -3.77 24.09 -22.36
CA GLU A 55 -2.62 23.18 -22.17
C GLU A 55 -2.90 22.12 -21.10
N ALA A 56 -3.70 22.45 -20.08
CA ALA A 56 -4.11 21.50 -19.06
C ALA A 56 -4.82 20.26 -19.65
N PHE A 57 -5.60 20.41 -20.72
CA PHE A 57 -6.26 19.26 -21.36
C PHE A 57 -5.26 18.33 -22.05
N ASP A 58 -4.19 18.88 -22.63
CA ASP A 58 -3.13 18.10 -23.25
C ASP A 58 -2.35 17.33 -22.18
N VAL A 59 -1.97 17.99 -21.08
CA VAL A 59 -1.29 17.34 -19.93
C VAL A 59 -2.13 16.19 -19.36
N LEU A 60 -3.44 16.38 -19.19
CA LEU A 60 -4.34 15.32 -18.68
C LEU A 60 -4.43 14.11 -19.62
N SER A 61 -4.05 14.25 -20.88
CA SER A 61 -4.02 13.15 -21.85
C SER A 61 -2.71 12.36 -21.84
N ALA A 62 -1.64 12.91 -21.24
CA ALA A 62 -0.34 12.25 -21.14
C ALA A 62 -0.38 11.13 -20.09
N ASP A 63 0.20 9.96 -20.40
CA ASP A 63 0.29 8.88 -19.42
C ASP A 63 1.20 9.29 -18.24
N GLY A 64 0.79 8.95 -17.01
CA GLY A 64 1.61 9.17 -15.81
C GLY A 64 1.65 10.59 -15.24
N TRP A 65 0.96 11.56 -15.85
CA TRP A 65 0.95 12.97 -15.38
C TRP A 65 0.62 13.14 -13.88
N TRP A 66 -0.23 12.27 -13.34
CA TRP A 66 -0.64 12.30 -11.94
C TRP A 66 0.52 11.96 -10.99
N ASP A 67 1.40 11.04 -11.39
CA ASP A 67 2.54 10.62 -10.57
C ASP A 67 3.55 11.77 -10.41
N GLU A 68 3.63 12.67 -11.39
CA GLU A 68 4.51 13.86 -11.36
C GLU A 68 4.05 14.91 -10.34
N ILE A 69 2.75 14.99 -10.04
CA ILE A 69 2.19 16.07 -9.21
C ILE A 69 1.72 15.61 -7.82
N SER A 70 1.54 14.30 -7.61
CA SER A 70 0.83 13.76 -6.44
C SER A 70 1.72 13.45 -5.23
N PHE A 71 3.04 13.63 -5.33
CA PHE A 71 3.97 13.42 -4.21
C PHE A 71 3.61 14.17 -2.90
N PRO A 72 2.95 15.36 -2.90
CA PRO A 72 2.53 16.00 -1.64
C PRO A 72 1.52 15.18 -0.83
N ILE A 73 0.83 14.21 -1.46
CA ILE A 73 -0.06 13.27 -0.76
C ILE A 73 0.76 12.36 0.17
N ASP A 74 1.91 11.88 -0.29
CA ASP A 74 2.78 11.01 0.51
C ASP A 74 3.43 11.78 1.67
N GLU A 75 3.86 13.02 1.41
CA GLU A 75 4.37 13.93 2.45
C GLU A 75 3.31 14.20 3.51
N PHE A 76 2.11 14.60 3.11
CA PHE A 76 0.98 14.82 4.02
C PHE A 76 0.68 13.56 4.85
N THR A 77 0.64 12.40 4.19
CA THR A 77 0.36 11.12 4.86
C THR A 77 1.45 10.79 5.88
N ALA A 78 2.72 10.99 5.55
CA ALA A 78 3.85 10.75 6.44
C ALA A 78 3.84 11.70 7.65
N GLU A 79 3.60 12.99 7.43
CA GLU A 79 3.48 13.97 8.51
C GLU A 79 2.26 13.69 9.41
N CYS A 80 1.21 13.06 8.89
CA CYS A 80 0.06 12.57 9.66
C CYS A 80 0.27 11.16 10.25
N SER A 81 1.49 10.63 10.22
CA SER A 81 1.83 9.29 10.71
C SER A 81 0.96 8.16 10.10
N GLY A 82 0.41 8.40 8.90
CA GLY A 82 -0.48 7.49 8.18
C GLY A 82 -1.92 7.45 8.69
N GLU A 83 -2.30 8.24 9.69
CA GLU A 83 -3.69 8.31 10.20
C GLU A 83 -4.65 9.00 9.22
N PHE A 84 -4.09 9.84 8.36
CA PHE A 84 -4.82 10.58 7.34
C PHE A 84 -4.07 10.56 6.02
N THR A 85 -4.82 10.62 4.92
CA THR A 85 -4.28 10.70 3.56
C THR A 85 -5.25 11.44 2.65
N ILE A 86 -4.86 11.67 1.40
CA ILE A 86 -5.65 12.38 0.39
C ILE A 86 -5.94 11.42 -0.75
N GLY A 87 -7.18 11.45 -1.26
CA GLY A 87 -7.55 10.67 -2.43
C GLY A 87 -8.36 11.50 -3.44
N SER A 88 -8.22 11.17 -4.72
CA SER A 88 -9.04 11.74 -5.80
C SER A 88 -10.42 11.11 -5.83
N ASN A 89 -11.49 11.91 -5.94
CA ASN A 89 -12.86 11.41 -6.07
C ASN A 89 -13.69 12.24 -7.07
N GLY A 90 -14.87 11.73 -7.40
CA GLY A 90 -15.82 12.31 -8.35
C GLY A 90 -15.52 11.95 -9.80
N ARG A 91 -16.43 12.35 -10.69
CA ARG A 91 -16.26 12.13 -12.14
C ARG A 91 -14.97 12.78 -12.62
N SER A 92 -14.12 11.99 -13.26
CA SER A 92 -12.79 12.39 -13.75
C SER A 92 -11.84 12.88 -12.63
N GLY A 93 -12.04 12.46 -11.38
CA GLY A 93 -11.12 12.81 -10.28
C GLY A 93 -11.14 14.28 -9.86
N GLY A 94 -12.22 15.02 -10.14
CA GLY A 94 -12.27 16.48 -9.97
C GLY A 94 -12.28 17.01 -8.51
N TYR A 95 -12.02 16.16 -7.52
CA TYR A 95 -11.96 16.53 -6.10
C TYR A 95 -10.82 15.80 -5.40
N LEU A 96 -10.04 16.54 -4.62
CA LEU A 96 -9.18 15.98 -3.57
C LEU A 96 -9.98 15.89 -2.29
N VAL A 97 -9.94 14.74 -1.63
CA VAL A 97 -10.74 14.46 -0.43
C VAL A 97 -9.82 13.94 0.67
N LEU A 98 -9.98 14.49 1.87
CA LEU A 98 -9.27 14.04 3.08
C LEU A 98 -9.88 12.73 3.57
N TYR A 99 -9.07 11.70 3.76
CA TYR A 99 -9.48 10.41 4.29
C TYR A 99 -8.79 10.09 5.60
N ARG A 100 -9.45 9.25 6.41
CA ARG A 100 -8.75 8.50 7.44
C ARG A 100 -8.06 7.30 6.79
N SER A 101 -6.89 6.96 7.32
CA SER A 101 -6.11 5.82 6.87
C SER A 101 -5.41 5.15 8.04
N ALA A 102 -4.85 3.97 7.78
CA ALA A 102 -3.94 3.31 8.70
C ALA A 102 -2.98 2.41 7.92
N HIS A 103 -1.75 2.28 8.40
CA HIS A 103 -0.83 1.28 7.88
C HIS A 103 -1.18 -0.10 8.45
N GLU A 104 -1.52 -1.05 7.57
CA GLU A 104 -1.77 -2.43 7.95
C GLU A 104 -0.68 -3.35 7.40
N SER A 105 -0.32 -4.38 8.17
CA SER A 105 0.57 -5.44 7.67
C SER A 105 -0.16 -6.17 6.54
N THR A 106 0.54 -6.37 5.42
CA THR A 106 0.01 -7.19 4.33
C THR A 106 0.00 -8.68 4.68
N GLY A 107 0.55 -9.08 5.83
CA GLY A 107 0.70 -10.46 6.25
C GLY A 107 1.82 -11.23 5.56
N HIS A 108 2.42 -10.68 4.50
CA HIS A 108 3.52 -11.33 3.79
C HIS A 108 4.79 -11.33 4.65
N LYS A 109 5.47 -12.48 4.70
CA LYS A 109 6.65 -12.70 5.55
C LYS A 109 7.92 -12.97 4.75
N SER A 110 7.80 -13.40 3.50
CA SER A 110 8.93 -13.60 2.59
C SER A 110 8.60 -13.20 1.16
N TRP A 111 9.63 -12.99 0.34
CA TRP A 111 9.51 -12.66 -1.07
C TRP A 111 10.58 -13.34 -1.92
N CYS A 112 10.28 -13.59 -3.18
CA CYS A 112 11.22 -14.22 -4.12
C CYS A 112 12.17 -13.20 -4.74
N ARG A 113 13.49 -13.41 -4.56
CA ARG A 113 14.53 -12.55 -5.15
C ARG A 113 14.56 -12.55 -6.67
N THR A 114 14.02 -13.59 -7.32
CA THR A 114 14.03 -13.72 -8.78
C THR A 114 12.81 -13.08 -9.45
N CYS A 115 11.60 -13.28 -8.91
CA CYS A 115 10.36 -12.88 -9.59
C CYS A 115 9.47 -11.94 -8.78
N GLY A 116 9.93 -11.47 -7.61
CA GLY A 116 9.19 -10.56 -6.74
C GLY A 116 7.96 -11.17 -6.04
N GLN A 117 7.65 -12.45 -6.27
CA GLN A 117 6.48 -13.09 -5.67
C GLN A 117 6.55 -13.07 -4.14
N ARG A 118 5.55 -12.43 -3.52
CA ARG A 118 5.37 -12.37 -2.06
C ARG A 118 4.72 -13.65 -1.52
N ASN A 119 4.98 -13.97 -0.26
CA ASN A 119 4.45 -15.16 0.41
C ASN A 119 4.15 -14.92 1.91
N PHE A 120 3.11 -15.57 2.41
CA PHE A 120 2.66 -15.48 3.82
C PHE A 120 3.45 -16.34 4.79
N ALA A 121 4.31 -17.24 4.30
CA ALA A 121 5.15 -18.08 5.14
C ALA A 121 6.57 -17.52 5.25
N LYS A 122 7.21 -17.74 6.40
CA LYS A 122 8.65 -17.49 6.56
C LYS A 122 9.45 -18.64 5.97
N VAL A 123 10.63 -18.34 5.46
CA VAL A 123 11.68 -19.31 5.16
C VAL A 123 12.40 -19.62 6.46
N PHE A 124 12.37 -20.89 6.88
CA PHE A 124 13.12 -21.30 8.06
C PHE A 124 14.59 -21.50 7.74
N THR A 125 15.47 -20.97 8.59
CA THR A 125 16.92 -21.20 8.49
C THR A 125 17.26 -22.44 9.30
N ILE A 126 17.61 -23.53 8.63
CA ILE A 126 17.91 -24.80 9.28
C ILE A 126 19.24 -24.67 10.04
N PRO A 127 19.27 -24.90 11.36
CA PRO A 127 20.51 -24.93 12.14
C PRO A 127 21.47 -26.02 11.65
N ALA A 128 22.77 -25.87 11.94
CA ALA A 128 23.73 -26.91 11.60
C ALA A 128 23.62 -28.14 12.53
N GLY A 129 24.10 -29.29 12.04
CA GLY A 129 24.22 -30.51 12.84
C GLY A 129 22.88 -31.15 13.23
N ASN A 130 22.88 -31.82 14.38
CA ASN A 130 21.76 -32.63 14.85
C ASN A 130 20.47 -31.82 15.08
N GLU A 131 20.58 -30.57 15.53
CA GLU A 131 19.43 -29.68 15.71
C GLU A 131 18.72 -29.41 14.38
N GLY A 132 19.48 -29.22 13.30
CA GLY A 132 18.95 -29.02 11.95
C GLY A 132 18.14 -30.20 11.44
N ILE A 133 18.59 -31.42 11.72
CA ILE A 133 17.89 -32.64 11.31
C ILE A 133 16.54 -32.72 12.03
N VAL A 134 16.51 -32.49 13.34
CA VAL A 134 15.27 -32.47 14.13
C VAL A 134 14.32 -31.37 13.66
N ALA A 135 14.81 -30.15 13.50
CA ALA A 135 13.99 -29.02 13.05
C ALA A 135 13.41 -29.24 11.64
N ALA A 136 14.21 -29.79 10.73
CA ALA A 136 13.78 -30.11 9.37
C ALA A 136 12.70 -31.20 9.36
N GLU A 137 12.83 -32.24 10.19
CA GLU A 137 11.81 -33.30 10.31
C GLU A 137 10.48 -32.74 10.84
N VAL A 138 10.54 -31.98 11.93
CA VAL A 138 9.37 -31.33 12.55
C VAL A 138 8.65 -30.41 11.56
N LEU A 139 9.40 -29.65 10.78
CA LEU A 139 8.83 -28.74 9.80
C LEU A 139 8.26 -29.48 8.58
N ARG A 140 8.91 -30.56 8.13
CA ARG A 140 8.46 -31.37 6.97
C ARG A 140 7.09 -31.99 7.21
N THR A 141 6.81 -32.41 8.43
CA THR A 141 5.52 -32.97 8.86
C THR A 141 4.53 -31.90 9.32
N ASN A 142 4.82 -30.62 9.07
CA ASN A 142 4.00 -29.47 9.46
C ASN A 142 3.65 -29.43 10.95
N CYS A 143 4.57 -29.85 11.83
CA CYS A 143 4.36 -29.89 13.28
C CYS A 143 3.13 -30.72 13.73
N THR A 144 2.73 -31.72 12.94
CA THR A 144 1.45 -32.43 13.15
C THR A 144 1.50 -33.41 14.31
N PHE A 145 2.65 -34.06 14.54
CA PHE A 145 2.74 -35.14 15.50
C PHE A 145 3.06 -34.69 16.93
N ARG A 146 2.78 -35.58 17.90
CA ARG A 146 3.26 -35.42 19.27
C ARG A 146 4.76 -35.71 19.33
N ALA A 147 5.43 -35.20 20.37
CA ALA A 147 6.88 -35.32 20.51
C ALA A 147 7.38 -36.77 20.47
N GLU A 148 6.60 -37.69 21.04
CA GLU A 148 6.92 -39.11 21.13
C GLU A 148 6.98 -39.78 19.75
N VAL A 149 6.07 -39.41 18.85
CA VAL A 149 6.00 -39.95 17.47
C VAL A 149 7.19 -39.48 16.62
N TYR A 150 7.78 -38.33 16.94
CA TYR A 150 9.00 -37.88 16.25
C TYR A 150 10.23 -38.72 16.63
N LEU A 151 10.27 -39.30 17.82
CA LEU A 151 11.39 -40.15 18.24
C LEU A 151 11.48 -41.44 17.41
N GLU A 152 10.35 -41.89 16.86
CA GLU A 152 10.22 -43.05 15.98
C GLU A 152 10.54 -42.73 14.52
N GLN A 153 10.73 -41.45 14.15
CA GLN A 153 11.10 -41.09 12.77
C GLN A 153 12.55 -41.52 12.51
N PRO A 154 12.85 -42.21 11.39
CA PRO A 154 14.19 -42.73 11.11
C PRO A 154 15.30 -41.66 11.23
N SER A 155 15.04 -40.46 10.69
CA SER A 155 15.96 -39.33 10.72
C SER A 155 16.33 -38.84 12.14
N ILE A 156 15.45 -39.04 13.11
CA ILE A 156 15.66 -38.67 14.53
C ILE A 156 16.17 -39.88 15.33
N GLN A 157 15.68 -41.08 15.03
CA GLN A 157 16.11 -42.32 15.66
C GLN A 157 17.61 -42.59 15.43
N ASP A 158 18.09 -42.38 14.20
CA ASP A 158 19.47 -42.62 13.79
C ASP A 158 20.49 -41.65 14.42
N LEU A 159 20.02 -40.58 15.06
CA LEU A 159 20.90 -39.60 15.71
C LEU A 159 21.59 -40.21 16.94
N LYS A 160 22.92 -40.10 17.00
CA LYS A 160 23.77 -40.69 18.05
C LYS A 160 23.89 -39.81 19.30
N PHE A 161 22.78 -39.51 19.96
CA PHE A 161 22.75 -38.81 21.25
C PHE A 161 21.54 -39.22 22.12
N PRO A 162 21.55 -38.95 23.44
CA PRO A 162 20.53 -39.46 24.36
C PRO A 162 19.08 -39.07 24.00
N GLU A 163 18.14 -39.99 24.19
CA GLU A 163 16.73 -39.78 23.83
C GLU A 163 16.07 -38.60 24.58
N VAL A 164 16.50 -38.35 25.82
CA VAL A 164 16.08 -37.17 26.61
C VAL A 164 16.40 -35.87 25.88
N GLN A 165 17.58 -35.79 25.25
CA GLN A 165 17.98 -34.63 24.47
C GLN A 165 17.22 -34.54 23.14
N LYS A 166 16.92 -35.68 22.49
CA LYS A 166 16.08 -35.71 21.27
C LYS A 166 14.69 -35.15 21.56
N THR A 167 14.08 -35.62 22.65
CA THR A 167 12.77 -35.16 23.12
C THR A 167 12.76 -33.67 23.41
N ALA A 168 13.80 -33.15 24.05
CA ALA A 168 13.94 -31.73 24.36
C ALA A 168 14.00 -30.88 23.08
N LEU A 169 14.80 -31.28 22.08
CA LEU A 169 14.89 -30.59 20.79
C LEU A 169 13.57 -30.62 20.01
N VAL A 170 12.90 -31.78 19.96
CA VAL A 170 11.59 -31.90 19.31
C VAL A 170 10.58 -30.96 19.95
N ARG A 171 10.49 -30.92 21.29
CA ARG A 171 9.57 -30.04 22.01
C ARG A 171 9.89 -28.56 21.78
N LYS A 172 11.19 -28.19 21.78
CA LYS A 172 11.67 -26.84 21.43
C LYS A 172 11.13 -26.43 20.05
N TYR A 173 11.39 -27.22 19.02
CA TYR A 173 10.98 -26.86 17.65
C TYR A 173 9.48 -26.96 17.41
N LEU A 174 8.76 -27.87 18.07
CA LEU A 174 7.30 -27.87 18.02
C LEU A 174 6.70 -26.59 18.60
N ALA A 175 7.27 -26.07 19.70
CA ALA A 175 6.82 -24.81 20.30
C ALA A 175 7.16 -23.61 19.40
N GLU A 176 8.38 -23.57 18.84
CA GLU A 176 8.87 -22.46 18.01
C GLU A 176 8.17 -22.39 16.65
N LEU A 177 8.06 -23.53 15.94
CA LEU A 177 7.67 -23.54 14.54
C LEU A 177 6.15 -23.53 14.32
N LYS A 178 5.38 -24.11 15.25
CA LYS A 178 3.92 -24.25 15.13
C LYS A 178 3.19 -22.91 15.06
N SER A 179 3.76 -21.86 15.64
CA SER A 179 3.13 -20.52 15.71
C SER A 179 3.49 -19.58 14.54
N GLN A 180 4.54 -19.90 13.77
CA GLN A 180 5.22 -18.90 12.91
C GLN A 180 5.10 -19.18 11.40
N ASN A 181 4.27 -20.16 10.98
CA ASN A 181 4.00 -20.52 9.58
C ASN A 181 5.29 -20.56 8.72
N TYR A 182 6.20 -21.46 9.09
CA TYR A 182 7.46 -21.64 8.39
C TYR A 182 7.34 -22.61 7.21
N THR A 183 8.22 -22.45 6.23
CA THR A 183 8.42 -23.41 5.13
C THR A 183 9.83 -23.96 5.16
N LEU A 184 9.95 -25.25 4.86
CA LEU A 184 11.25 -25.91 4.72
C LEU A 184 11.89 -25.49 3.40
N GLY A 185 13.01 -24.78 3.48
CA GLY A 185 13.71 -24.23 2.32
C GLY A 185 12.99 -23.03 1.69
N ASN A 186 13.60 -22.50 0.64
CA ASN A 186 13.20 -21.21 0.08
C ASN A 186 12.72 -21.27 -1.38
N LYS A 187 12.28 -22.44 -1.85
CA LYS A 187 11.82 -22.59 -3.24
C LYS A 187 10.62 -21.69 -3.51
N CYS A 188 10.67 -20.94 -4.61
CA CYS A 188 9.54 -20.14 -5.05
C CYS A 188 8.51 -21.01 -5.77
N GLY A 189 7.26 -21.01 -5.31
CA GLY A 189 6.17 -21.74 -5.98
C GLY A 189 5.79 -21.20 -7.36
N LYS A 190 6.08 -19.92 -7.66
CA LYS A 190 5.74 -19.29 -8.95
C LYS A 190 6.77 -19.54 -10.05
N CYS A 191 8.05 -19.36 -9.76
CA CYS A 191 9.12 -19.46 -10.76
C CYS A 191 10.07 -20.65 -10.54
N GLY A 192 9.92 -21.39 -9.44
CA GLY A 192 10.78 -22.53 -9.12
C GLY A 192 12.16 -22.19 -8.58
N ALA A 193 12.55 -20.91 -8.53
CA ALA A 193 13.86 -20.47 -8.05
C ALA A 193 14.13 -20.94 -6.61
N TYR A 194 15.38 -21.33 -6.31
CA TYR A 194 15.82 -21.93 -5.06
C TYR A 194 17.25 -21.46 -4.70
N GLY A 195 17.67 -21.67 -3.45
CA GLY A 195 19.00 -21.27 -2.97
C GLY A 195 19.15 -19.75 -3.00
N ASP A 196 20.23 -19.23 -3.54
CA ASP A 196 20.50 -17.79 -3.61
C ASP A 196 19.51 -17.00 -4.47
N LYS A 197 18.76 -17.70 -5.33
CA LYS A 197 17.71 -17.12 -6.18
C LYS A 197 16.30 -17.30 -5.60
N GLY A 198 16.17 -18.08 -4.53
CA GLY A 198 14.91 -18.39 -3.86
C GLY A 198 14.39 -17.24 -3.00
N ARG A 199 13.38 -17.57 -2.19
CA ARG A 199 12.75 -16.64 -1.25
C ARG A 199 13.70 -16.19 -0.14
N VAL A 200 13.46 -15.00 0.38
CA VAL A 200 14.09 -14.44 1.57
C VAL A 200 13.02 -13.81 2.46
N ASN A 201 13.20 -13.84 3.77
CA ASN A 201 12.29 -13.20 4.71
C ASN A 201 12.40 -11.67 4.58
N TYR A 202 11.28 -10.99 4.83
CA TYR A 202 11.32 -9.55 5.05
C TYR A 202 11.98 -9.24 6.39
N GLU A 203 12.84 -8.22 6.42
CA GLU A 203 13.39 -7.67 7.66
C GLU A 203 12.30 -6.92 8.45
N HIS A 204 11.53 -6.09 7.75
CA HIS A 204 10.33 -5.45 8.26
C HIS A 204 9.13 -5.88 7.41
N GLU A 205 8.07 -6.35 8.06
CA GLU A 205 6.88 -6.80 7.34
C GLU A 205 6.30 -5.67 6.48
N PRO A 206 6.08 -5.93 5.19
CA PRO A 206 5.55 -4.92 4.29
C PRO A 206 4.14 -4.52 4.73
N ARG A 207 3.95 -3.20 4.81
CA ARG A 207 2.68 -2.58 5.13
C ARG A 207 2.08 -1.91 3.90
N ILE A 208 0.76 -1.79 3.90
CA ILE A 208 0.03 -0.99 2.92
C ILE A 208 -0.81 0.04 3.67
N LEU A 209 -1.02 1.19 3.03
CA LEU A 209 -1.94 2.20 3.55
C LEU A 209 -3.37 1.78 3.21
N ARG A 210 -4.16 1.49 4.24
CA ARG A 210 -5.59 1.22 4.08
C ARG A 210 -6.38 2.51 4.24
N VAL A 211 -6.99 2.98 3.17
CA VAL A 211 -7.87 4.15 3.15
C VAL A 211 -9.28 3.74 3.57
N MET A 212 -9.86 4.45 4.53
CA MET A 212 -11.20 4.15 5.05
C MET A 212 -12.26 4.97 4.31
N SER A 213 -13.36 4.33 3.90
CA SER A 213 -14.43 4.95 3.10
C SER A 213 -15.42 5.81 3.91
N GLY A 214 -15.17 6.05 5.19
CA GLY A 214 -16.06 6.80 6.08
C GLY A 214 -15.92 8.31 5.92
N GLY A 215 -17.03 9.03 6.09
CA GLY A 215 -17.07 10.48 6.19
C GLY A 215 -16.35 10.99 7.44
N MET A 216 -16.03 12.28 7.44
CA MET A 216 -15.28 12.93 8.50
C MET A 216 -16.03 14.16 8.97
N ASP A 217 -16.43 14.19 10.24
CA ASP A 217 -17.11 15.30 10.89
C ASP A 217 -18.33 15.91 10.16
N GLU A 218 -18.99 15.14 9.30
CA GLU A 218 -20.28 15.53 8.77
C GLU A 218 -21.30 15.62 9.93
N ASP A 219 -22.09 16.69 9.92
CA ASP A 219 -23.14 16.98 10.92
C ASP A 219 -22.68 16.96 12.39
N LYS A 220 -21.39 17.26 12.63
CA LYS A 220 -20.88 17.37 14.01
C LYS A 220 -21.24 18.71 14.63
N ASP A 221 -21.69 18.65 15.89
CA ASP A 221 -21.77 19.81 16.76
C ASP A 221 -20.39 20.11 17.34
N TYR A 222 -19.73 21.11 16.79
CA TYR A 222 -18.41 21.56 17.22
C TYR A 222 -18.44 22.37 18.53
N GLU A 223 -19.62 22.78 19.02
CA GLU A 223 -19.71 23.48 20.31
C GLU A 223 -19.37 22.55 21.48
N GLU A 224 -19.66 21.25 21.35
CA GLU A 224 -19.31 20.23 22.34
C GLU A 224 -17.80 19.89 22.38
N TRP A 225 -17.04 20.30 21.36
CA TRP A 225 -15.62 19.99 21.29
C TRP A 225 -14.81 20.88 22.23
N SER A 226 -13.77 20.32 22.84
CA SER A 226 -12.77 21.11 23.55
C SER A 226 -12.03 22.04 22.58
N ILE A 227 -11.46 23.14 23.10
CA ILE A 227 -10.62 24.04 22.31
C ILE A 227 -9.42 23.31 21.68
N GLY A 228 -8.85 22.31 22.38
CA GLY A 228 -7.78 21.47 21.84
C GLY A 228 -8.21 20.69 20.60
N GLN A 229 -9.33 19.96 20.70
CA GLN A 229 -9.86 19.18 19.56
C GLN A 229 -10.19 20.06 18.35
N LEU A 230 -10.71 21.28 18.57
CA LEU A 230 -10.93 22.23 17.48
C LEU A 230 -9.63 22.67 16.82
N ARG A 231 -8.60 22.99 17.61
CA ARG A 231 -7.29 23.36 17.08
C ARG A 231 -6.68 22.24 16.27
N ASP A 232 -6.68 21.02 16.82
CA ASP A 232 -6.13 19.85 16.14
C ASP A 232 -6.83 19.60 14.81
N ARG A 233 -8.16 19.78 14.76
CA ARG A 233 -8.92 19.60 13.52
C ARG A 233 -8.71 20.71 12.52
N VAL A 234 -8.66 21.97 12.96
CA VAL A 234 -8.35 23.09 12.08
C VAL A 234 -6.96 22.93 11.49
N GLU A 235 -5.97 22.55 12.31
CA GLU A 235 -4.60 22.32 11.85
C GLU A 235 -4.54 21.18 10.82
N LEU A 236 -5.24 20.07 11.07
CA LEU A 236 -5.32 18.96 10.11
C LEU A 236 -5.90 19.42 8.76
N VAL A 237 -7.00 20.17 8.77
CA VAL A 237 -7.66 20.65 7.55
C VAL A 237 -6.79 21.70 6.84
N CYS A 238 -6.11 22.59 7.57
CA CYS A 238 -5.15 23.53 6.99
C CYS A 238 -3.96 22.82 6.33
N ARG A 239 -3.42 21.75 6.95
CA ARG A 239 -2.36 20.93 6.35
C ARG A 239 -2.84 20.19 5.10
N PHE A 240 -4.07 19.70 5.12
CA PHE A 240 -4.73 19.13 3.94
C PHE A 240 -4.84 20.17 2.81
N ASP A 241 -5.30 21.39 3.11
CA ASP A 241 -5.42 22.46 2.12
C ASP A 241 -4.06 22.87 1.55
N ARG A 242 -3.02 22.92 2.39
CA ARG A 242 -1.65 23.19 1.96
C ARG A 242 -1.12 22.13 0.99
N ALA A 243 -1.39 20.85 1.27
CA ALA A 243 -1.03 19.77 0.35
C ALA A 243 -1.80 19.89 -0.97
N CYS A 244 -3.08 20.29 -0.95
CA CYS A 244 -3.85 20.59 -2.16
C CYS A 244 -3.27 21.77 -2.96
N ASP A 245 -2.80 22.82 -2.26
CA ASP A 245 -2.10 23.95 -2.88
C ASP A 245 -0.80 23.49 -3.56
N ALA A 246 0.01 22.65 -2.90
CA ALA A 246 1.24 22.12 -3.48
C ALA A 246 0.96 21.27 -4.74
N ILE A 247 -0.05 20.39 -4.71
CA ILE A 247 -0.45 19.59 -5.89
C ILE A 247 -0.87 20.51 -7.03
N ARG A 248 -1.63 21.58 -6.74
CA ARG A 248 -2.04 22.57 -7.73
C ARG A 248 -0.84 23.30 -8.31
N ASP A 249 0.10 23.72 -7.49
CA ASP A 249 1.28 24.46 -7.93
C ASP A 249 2.19 23.57 -8.79
N ASN A 250 2.36 22.29 -8.44
CA ASN A 250 3.03 21.29 -9.29
C ASN A 250 2.33 21.10 -10.64
N PHE A 251 0.99 21.08 -10.67
CA PHE A 251 0.23 20.96 -11.91
C PHE A 251 0.40 22.18 -12.80
N ILE A 252 0.43 23.38 -12.23
CA ILE A 252 0.70 24.62 -12.98
C ILE A 252 2.13 24.61 -13.51
N ASP A 253 3.10 24.20 -12.70
CA ASP A 253 4.50 24.06 -13.14
C ASP A 253 4.63 23.08 -14.32
N LEU A 254 3.92 21.96 -14.26
CA LEU A 254 3.86 20.98 -15.34
C LEU A 254 3.26 21.59 -16.63
N ILE A 255 2.18 22.36 -16.52
CA ILE A 255 1.56 23.06 -17.66
C ILE A 255 2.51 24.11 -18.26
N ASP A 256 3.16 24.91 -17.41
CA ASP A 256 3.95 26.05 -17.86
C ASP A 256 5.31 25.62 -18.44
N ASN A 257 5.86 24.47 -18.00
CA ASN A 257 7.23 24.06 -18.31
C ASN A 257 7.35 22.75 -19.10
N CYS A 258 6.27 21.96 -19.26
CA CYS A 258 6.30 20.73 -20.04
C CYS A 258 5.43 20.83 -21.28
N LYS A 259 5.77 20.00 -22.28
CA LYS A 259 5.01 19.87 -23.52
C LYS A 259 4.70 18.41 -23.76
N VAL A 260 3.43 18.10 -24.01
CA VAL A 260 3.02 16.74 -24.37
C VAL A 260 3.46 16.45 -25.81
N VAL A 261 4.13 15.32 -26.00
CA VAL A 261 4.62 14.86 -27.30
C VAL A 261 4.13 13.44 -27.52
N GLU A 262 3.56 13.18 -28.68
CA GLU A 262 3.15 11.83 -29.08
C GLU A 262 4.36 11.04 -29.63
N GLU A 263 4.60 9.85 -29.09
CA GLU A 263 5.63 8.93 -29.57
C GLU A 263 5.01 7.58 -29.96
N VAL A 264 5.31 7.10 -31.16
CA VAL A 264 4.88 5.77 -31.62
C VAL A 264 5.97 4.75 -31.32
N VAL A 265 5.76 3.94 -30.29
CA VAL A 265 6.69 2.87 -29.90
C VAL A 265 6.34 1.57 -30.64
N MET A 266 7.20 1.16 -31.58
CA MET A 266 7.07 -0.12 -32.28
C MET A 266 7.57 -1.28 -31.42
N VAL A 267 6.67 -2.13 -30.93
CA VAL A 267 7.05 -3.30 -30.11
C VAL A 267 7.26 -4.54 -30.98
N PRO A 268 8.47 -5.12 -31.07
CA PRO A 268 8.69 -6.36 -31.79
C PRO A 268 7.93 -7.52 -31.12
N ARG A 269 7.12 -8.24 -31.90
CA ARG A 269 6.29 -9.34 -31.39
C ARG A 269 6.49 -10.61 -32.21
N ASN A 270 6.85 -11.70 -31.53
CA ASN A 270 6.85 -13.04 -32.12
C ASN A 270 5.41 -13.58 -32.16
N VAL A 271 4.96 -14.02 -33.35
CA VAL A 271 3.62 -14.59 -33.56
C VAL A 271 3.75 -15.94 -34.26
N LYS A 272 3.15 -17.00 -33.71
CA LYS A 272 2.99 -18.28 -34.40
C LYS A 272 1.70 -18.23 -35.20
N ARG A 273 1.77 -18.48 -36.52
CA ARG A 273 0.60 -18.56 -37.40
C ARG A 273 0.52 -19.93 -38.04
N LEU A 274 -0.71 -20.37 -38.27
CA LEU A 274 -1.01 -21.61 -38.98
C LEU A 274 -0.90 -21.34 -40.49
N VAL A 275 -0.05 -22.09 -41.18
CA VAL A 275 0.11 -22.00 -42.64
C VAL A 275 -0.41 -23.31 -43.22
N CYS A 276 -1.49 -23.23 -43.99
CA CYS A 276 -2.02 -24.37 -44.72
C CYS A 276 -1.37 -24.43 -46.11
N ALA A 277 -0.94 -25.62 -46.54
CA ALA A 277 -0.49 -25.81 -47.91
C ALA A 277 -1.69 -25.61 -48.86
N VAL A 278 -1.57 -24.69 -49.81
CA VAL A 278 -2.51 -24.61 -50.94
C VAL A 278 -2.35 -25.93 -51.70
N GLY A 279 -3.42 -26.72 -51.72
CA GLY A 279 -3.43 -27.99 -52.45
C GLY A 279 -3.06 -27.76 -53.89
N ALA A 280 -2.08 -28.52 -54.40
CA ALA A 280 -1.84 -28.61 -55.83
C ALA A 280 -3.12 -29.18 -56.46
N ALA A 281 -3.91 -28.32 -57.11
CA ALA A 281 -4.96 -28.75 -57.99
C ALA A 281 -4.30 -29.47 -59.17
N VAL A 282 -4.53 -30.78 -59.25
CA VAL A 282 -4.24 -31.62 -60.41
C VAL A 282 -5.26 -31.32 -61.50
#